data_AF-A0A835HBD1-F1
#
_entry.id   AF-A0A835HBD1-F1
#
_cell.length_a   1.000
_cell.length_b   1.000
_cell.length_c   1.000
_cell.angle_alpha   90.00
_cell.angle_beta   90.00
_cell.angle_gamma   90.00
#
_symmetry.space_group_name_H-M   'P 1'
#
loop_
_entity.id
_entity.type
_entity.pdbx_description
1 polymer ?
#
loop_
_entity_poly.entity_id
_entity_poly.type
_entity_poly.pdbx_seq_one_letter_code
_entity_poly.pdbx_strand_id
1 'polypeptide(L)'
;MDRDVFGVGLCTVVSYQTVMVCTPDMERSLQLLKVKNPLSKQRGAYELSCIAIDDERRKKILELGGAQRLLNMLEVAEVDRTRKEALKSLFALSQSDEVALALYRAGANSVIRSISDSSKDAEVMSYKSRLLKKFQDLRIDPPSYDISSNNEWKDISF
;
A
#
# COMPACT_ATOMS: atom_id res chain seq x y z
N MET A 1 -17.34 -52.15 -41.89
CA MET A 1 -15.93 -51.72 -41.79
C MET A 1 -15.89 -50.24 -42.14
N ASP A 2 -15.89 -49.35 -41.15
CA ASP A 2 -14.70 -48.77 -40.48
C ASP A 2 -14.54 -47.31 -40.98
N ARG A 3 -14.78 -46.33 -40.09
CA ARG A 3 -13.81 -45.32 -39.61
C ARG A 3 -13.52 -44.18 -40.61
N ASP A 4 -13.54 -42.90 -40.29
CA ASP A 4 -13.68 -42.14 -39.05
C ASP A 4 -14.15 -40.72 -39.42
N VAL A 5 -15.02 -40.14 -38.60
CA VAL A 5 -15.38 -38.73 -38.61
C VAL A 5 -14.27 -37.97 -37.87
N PHE A 6 -13.34 -37.35 -38.60
CA PHE A 6 -12.46 -36.34 -38.02
C PHE A 6 -12.78 -34.99 -38.64
N GLY A 7 -13.66 -34.25 -37.94
CA GLY A 7 -13.87 -32.83 -38.17
C GLY A 7 -12.55 -32.09 -38.00
N VAL A 8 -12.04 -31.55 -39.11
CA VAL A 8 -10.87 -30.68 -39.13
C VAL A 8 -11.32 -29.31 -38.61
N GLY A 9 -11.47 -29.21 -37.30
CA GLY A 9 -11.64 -27.94 -36.62
C GLY A 9 -10.38 -27.10 -36.84
N LEU A 10 -10.54 -25.96 -37.50
CA LEU A 10 -9.55 -24.89 -37.54
C LEU A 10 -9.28 -24.45 -36.09
N CYS A 11 -8.28 -25.08 -35.45
CA CYS A 11 -7.75 -24.62 -34.19
C CYS A 11 -6.91 -23.38 -34.50
N THR A 12 -7.55 -22.21 -34.53
CA THR A 12 -6.82 -20.95 -34.37
C THR A 12 -6.26 -20.97 -32.96
N VAL A 13 -5.06 -21.51 -32.81
CA VAL A 13 -4.24 -21.37 -31.62
C VAL A 13 -3.88 -19.89 -31.55
N VAL A 14 -4.75 -19.10 -30.92
CA VAL A 14 -4.33 -17.80 -30.45
C VAL A 14 -3.47 -18.08 -29.24
N SER A 15 -2.17 -18.25 -29.50
CA SER A 15 -1.12 -18.18 -28.49
C SER A 15 -1.07 -16.75 -27.97
N TYR A 16 -2.14 -16.29 -27.30
CA TYR A 16 -1.93 -15.31 -26.25
C TYR A 16 -1.12 -16.06 -25.23
N GLN A 17 0.18 -15.79 -25.26
CA GLN A 17 1.08 -15.94 -24.13
C GLN A 17 0.29 -15.59 -22.86
N THR A 18 -0.30 -16.59 -22.21
CA THR A 18 -0.84 -16.45 -20.86
C THR A 18 0.40 -16.39 -19.98
N VAL A 19 1.10 -15.27 -20.01
CA VAL A 19 1.72 -14.79 -18.79
C VAL A 19 0.52 -14.53 -17.90
N MET A 20 0.16 -15.55 -17.12
CA MET A 20 -0.66 -15.37 -15.94
C MET A 20 0.14 -14.44 -15.04
N VAL A 21 0.06 -13.13 -15.31
CA VAL A 21 0.31 -12.12 -14.30
C VAL A 21 -0.81 -12.42 -13.32
N CYS A 22 -0.50 -13.20 -12.28
CA CYS A 22 -1.36 -13.33 -11.13
C CYS A 22 -1.55 -11.91 -10.62
N THR A 23 -2.58 -11.20 -11.10
CA THR A 23 -2.90 -9.87 -10.62
C THR A 23 -3.22 -10.09 -9.14
N PRO A 24 -2.38 -9.58 -8.23
CA PRO A 24 -2.57 -9.84 -6.82
C PRO A 24 -3.97 -9.33 -6.43
N ASP A 25 -4.79 -10.23 -5.92
CA ASP A 25 -6.14 -9.90 -5.47
C ASP A 25 -6.05 -9.28 -4.07
N MET A 26 -6.59 -8.07 -3.94
CA MET A 26 -6.52 -7.27 -2.72
C MET A 26 -7.20 -7.99 -1.54
N GLU A 27 -8.36 -8.60 -1.75
CA GLU A 27 -9.09 -9.27 -0.67
C GLU A 27 -8.34 -10.52 -0.21
N ARG A 28 -7.85 -11.31 -1.16
CA ARG A 28 -7.02 -12.48 -0.88
C ARG A 28 -5.75 -12.09 -0.11
N SER A 29 -5.06 -11.03 -0.54
CA SER A 29 -3.84 -10.53 0.13
C SER A 29 -4.14 -10.12 1.57
N LEU A 30 -5.28 -9.46 1.80
CA LEU A 30 -5.74 -9.08 3.13
C LEU A 30 -6.12 -10.28 4.00
N GLN A 31 -6.63 -11.37 3.41
CA GLN A 31 -6.88 -12.63 4.13
C GLN A 31 -5.57 -13.30 4.53
N LEU A 32 -4.54 -13.28 3.68
CA LEU A 32 -3.21 -13.82 4.00
C LEU A 32 -2.57 -13.13 5.21
N LEU A 33 -2.81 -11.83 5.40
CA LEU A 33 -2.36 -11.11 6.60
C LEU A 33 -2.99 -11.60 7.91
N LYS A 34 -4.18 -12.22 7.88
CA LYS A 34 -4.83 -12.78 9.07
C LYS A 34 -4.26 -14.14 9.48
N VAL A 35 -3.64 -14.86 8.55
CA VAL A 35 -3.12 -16.20 8.80
C VAL A 35 -1.95 -16.11 9.78
N LYS A 36 -1.86 -17.07 10.73
CA LYS A 36 -0.78 -17.08 11.73
C LYS A 36 0.61 -17.30 11.11
N ASN A 37 0.68 -17.95 9.95
CA ASN A 37 1.93 -18.28 9.28
C ASN A 37 2.70 -17.00 8.83
N PRO A 38 3.94 -16.79 9.31
CA PRO A 38 4.76 -15.64 8.93
C PRO A 38 4.98 -15.49 7.43
N LEU A 39 5.14 -16.59 6.69
CA LEU A 39 5.34 -16.57 5.24
C LEU A 39 4.09 -16.10 4.49
N SER A 40 2.91 -16.49 4.97
CA SER A 40 1.63 -16.00 4.43
C SER A 40 1.47 -14.50 4.66
N LYS A 41 1.82 -14.01 5.86
CA LYS A 41 1.80 -12.57 6.16
C LYS A 41 2.78 -11.81 5.28
N GLN A 42 4.01 -12.30 5.14
CA GLN A 42 5.03 -11.70 4.28
C GLN A 42 4.53 -11.58 2.84
N ARG A 43 3.97 -12.67 2.29
CA ARG A 43 3.44 -12.67 0.92
C ARG A 43 2.26 -11.73 0.75
N GLY A 44 1.32 -11.71 1.69
CA GLY A 44 0.19 -10.77 1.67
C GLY A 44 0.65 -9.31 1.70
N ALA A 45 1.66 -8.97 2.51
CA ALA A 45 2.22 -7.62 2.55
C ALA A 45 2.94 -7.25 1.24
N TYR A 46 3.74 -8.17 0.69
CA TYR A 46 4.40 -7.97 -0.60
C TYR A 46 3.37 -7.76 -1.73
N GLU A 47 2.34 -8.61 -1.79
CA GLU A 47 1.26 -8.50 -2.77
C GLU A 47 0.53 -7.16 -2.67
N LEU A 48 0.22 -6.68 -1.45
CA LEU A 48 -0.36 -5.35 -1.24
C LEU A 48 0.56 -4.21 -1.73
N SER A 49 1.87 -4.33 -1.52
CA SER A 49 2.83 -3.35 -2.04
C SER A 49 2.82 -3.28 -3.57
N CYS A 50 2.59 -4.40 -4.24
CA CYS A 50 2.47 -4.49 -5.69
C CYS A 50 1.11 -4.00 -6.21
N ILE A 51 0.04 -4.06 -5.40
CA ILE A 51 -1.28 -3.53 -5.77
C ILE A 51 -1.33 -2.00 -5.61
N ALA A 52 -0.56 -1.44 -4.68
CA ALA A 52 -0.53 -0.01 -4.32
C ALA A 52 0.16 0.91 -5.37
N ILE A 53 -0.15 0.70 -6.65
CA ILE A 53 0.41 1.45 -7.79
C ILE A 53 -0.27 2.81 -7.95
N ASP A 54 -1.61 2.81 -7.89
CA ASP A 54 -2.44 4.00 -8.14
C ASP A 54 -3.11 4.48 -6.86
N ASP A 55 -3.46 5.78 -6.82
CA ASP A 55 -4.12 6.37 -5.65
C ASP A 55 -5.48 5.74 -5.34
N GLU A 56 -6.27 5.37 -6.36
CA GLU A 56 -7.53 4.64 -6.16
C GLU A 56 -7.31 3.31 -5.45
N ARG A 57 -6.30 2.55 -5.87
CA ARG A 57 -5.96 1.25 -5.27
C ARG A 57 -5.43 1.44 -3.85
N ARG A 58 -4.61 2.47 -3.61
CA ARG A 58 -4.09 2.81 -2.26
C ARG A 58 -5.23 3.17 -1.31
N LYS A 59 -6.21 3.97 -1.76
CA LYS A 59 -7.42 4.29 -0.99
C LYS A 59 -8.25 3.05 -0.72
N LYS A 60 -8.42 2.16 -1.70
CA LYS A 60 -9.17 0.92 -1.48
C LYS A 60 -8.53 0.00 -0.43
N ILE A 61 -7.20 -0.09 -0.42
CA ILE A 61 -6.47 -0.84 0.63
C ILE A 61 -6.71 -0.22 2.00
N LEU A 62 -6.75 1.11 2.09
CA LEU A 62 -7.06 1.83 3.32
C LEU A 62 -8.50 1.56 3.79
N GLU A 63 -9.50 1.65 2.90
CA GLU A 63 -10.91 1.36 3.19
C GLU A 63 -11.11 -0.06 3.73
N LEU A 64 -10.43 -1.05 3.14
CA LEU A 64 -10.50 -2.45 3.59
C LEU A 64 -9.70 -2.72 4.88
N GLY A 65 -9.12 -1.68 5.49
CA GLY A 65 -8.36 -1.76 6.73
C GLY A 65 -6.98 -2.41 6.57
N GLY A 66 -6.43 -2.44 5.35
CA GLY A 66 -5.12 -3.01 5.07
C GLY A 66 -3.99 -2.31 5.82
N ALA A 67 -4.06 -0.98 5.91
CA ALA A 67 -3.14 -0.17 6.69
C ALA A 67 -3.01 -0.64 8.16
N GLN A 68 -4.14 -0.82 8.85
CA GLN A 68 -4.15 -1.27 10.25
C GLN A 68 -3.58 -2.69 10.39
N ARG A 69 -3.85 -3.57 9.43
CA ARG A 69 -3.33 -4.94 9.43
C ARG A 69 -1.82 -4.97 9.22
N LEU A 70 -1.28 -4.10 8.38
CA LEU A 70 0.16 -3.96 8.17
C LEU A 70 0.85 -3.39 9.41
N LEU A 71 0.22 -2.44 10.12
CA LEU A 71 0.75 -1.93 11.40
C LEU A 71 0.76 -2.99 12.49
N ASN A 72 -0.34 -3.73 12.68
CA ASN A 72 -0.40 -4.85 13.62
C ASN A 72 0.62 -5.94 13.26
N MET A 73 0.79 -6.23 11.96
CA MET A 73 1.83 -7.15 11.49
C MET A 73 3.23 -6.66 11.86
N LEU A 74 3.50 -5.35 11.78
CA LEU A 74 4.79 -4.75 12.12
C LEU A 74 5.09 -4.82 13.62
N GLU A 75 4.06 -4.66 14.47
CA GLU A 75 4.16 -4.82 15.93
C GLU A 75 4.45 -6.27 16.34
N VAL A 76 3.84 -7.25 15.65
CA VAL A 76 3.96 -8.67 15.96
C VAL A 76 5.16 -9.35 15.28
N ALA A 77 5.74 -8.74 14.23
CA ALA A 77 6.74 -9.39 13.41
C ALA A 77 8.10 -9.52 14.12
N GLU A 78 8.46 -10.75 14.51
CA GLU A 78 9.79 -11.07 15.05
C GLU A 78 10.87 -11.15 13.96
N VAL A 79 10.49 -11.50 12.72
CA VAL A 79 11.43 -11.74 11.61
C VAL A 79 11.65 -10.47 10.78
N ASP A 80 12.91 -10.06 10.60
CA ASP A 80 13.28 -8.84 9.85
C ASP A 80 12.71 -8.80 8.43
N ARG A 81 12.72 -9.93 7.70
CA ARG A 81 12.12 -10.04 6.36
C ARG A 81 10.63 -9.69 6.34
N THR A 82 9.91 -10.07 7.38
CA THR A 82 8.47 -9.79 7.51
C THR A 82 8.24 -8.31 7.81
N ARG A 83 9.07 -7.70 8.67
CA ARG A 83 9.04 -6.25 8.94
C ARG A 83 9.36 -5.44 7.67
N LYS A 84 10.30 -5.91 6.86
CA LYS A 84 10.67 -5.27 5.59
C LYS A 84 9.49 -5.16 4.63
N GLU A 85 8.80 -6.25 4.37
CA GLU A 85 7.65 -6.24 3.45
C GLU A 85 6.49 -5.39 3.99
N ALA A 86 6.26 -5.41 5.32
CA ALA A 86 5.27 -4.53 5.94
C ALA A 86 5.63 -3.05 5.76
N LEU A 87 6.88 -2.65 6.02
CA LEU A 87 7.36 -1.28 5.81
C LEU A 87 7.32 -0.85 4.35
N LYS A 88 7.71 -1.75 3.43
CA LYS A 88 7.64 -1.50 1.99
C LYS A 88 6.21 -1.27 1.54
N SER A 89 5.26 -2.08 2.02
CA SER A 89 3.84 -1.89 1.73
C SER A 89 3.30 -0.59 2.31
N LEU A 90 3.67 -0.23 3.54
CA LEU A 90 3.28 1.06 4.15
C LEU A 90 3.85 2.25 3.37
N PHE A 91 5.10 2.15 2.89
CA PHE A 91 5.73 3.17 2.07
C PHE A 91 5.06 3.32 0.69
N ALA A 92 4.59 2.22 0.10
CA ALA A 92 3.83 2.26 -1.15
C ALA A 92 2.47 2.95 -0.95
N LEU A 93 1.80 2.69 0.19
CA LEU A 93 0.55 3.36 0.54
C LEU A 93 0.76 4.87 0.83
N SER A 94 1.88 5.24 1.47
CA SER A 94 2.17 6.63 1.82
C SER A 94 2.55 7.52 0.64
N GLN A 95 2.60 7.00 -0.59
CA GLN A 95 2.80 7.83 -1.78
C GLN A 95 1.59 8.71 -2.09
N SER A 96 0.39 8.32 -1.62
CA SER A 96 -0.80 9.16 -1.68
C SER A 96 -0.92 9.98 -0.39
N ASP A 97 -1.02 11.31 -0.50
CA ASP A 97 -1.05 12.18 0.67
C ASP A 97 -2.28 11.94 1.56
N GLU A 98 -3.44 11.64 0.96
CA GLU A 98 -4.66 11.30 1.69
C GLU A 98 -4.49 10.01 2.51
N VAL A 99 -3.89 8.97 1.91
CA VAL A 99 -3.64 7.69 2.58
C VAL A 99 -2.54 7.83 3.63
N ALA A 100 -1.53 8.65 3.37
CA ALA A 100 -0.47 8.94 4.31
C ALA A 100 -0.98 9.71 5.53
N LEU A 101 -1.90 10.66 5.36
CA LEU A 101 -2.59 11.35 6.45
C LEU A 101 -3.43 10.38 7.29
N ALA A 102 -4.14 9.46 6.65
CA ALA A 102 -4.90 8.42 7.35
C ALA A 102 -3.98 7.50 8.16
N LEU A 103 -2.85 7.08 7.60
CA LEU A 103 -1.82 6.31 8.29
C LEU A 103 -1.26 7.07 9.51
N TYR A 104 -0.98 8.37 9.34
CA TYR A 104 -0.51 9.21 10.42
C TYR A 104 -1.54 9.29 11.57
N ARG A 105 -2.82 9.51 11.23
CA ARG A 105 -3.93 9.52 12.20
C ARG A 105 -4.14 8.17 12.89
N ALA A 106 -3.87 7.06 12.20
CA ALA A 106 -3.90 5.71 12.76
C ALA A 106 -2.73 5.41 13.71
N GLY A 107 -1.84 6.37 13.97
CA GLY A 107 -0.71 6.20 14.89
C GLY A 107 0.50 5.50 14.27
N ALA A 108 0.56 5.38 12.93
CA ALA A 108 1.67 4.73 12.23
C ALA A 108 3.03 5.30 12.63
N ASN A 109 3.12 6.62 12.85
CA ASN A 109 4.35 7.30 13.26
C ASN A 109 4.91 6.76 14.60
N SER A 110 4.06 6.41 15.56
CA SER A 110 4.49 5.83 16.84
C SER A 110 5.06 4.42 16.64
N VAL A 111 4.33 3.59 15.90
CA VAL A 111 4.72 2.20 15.59
C VAL A 111 6.03 2.15 14.81
N ILE A 112 6.20 3.03 13.83
CA ILE A 112 7.42 3.04 12.99
C ILE A 112 8.64 3.53 13.80
N ARG A 113 8.45 4.47 14.73
CA ARG A 113 9.53 4.94 15.62
C ARG A 113 9.97 3.89 16.64
N SER A 114 9.05 3.02 17.09
CA SER A 114 9.38 1.97 18.06
C SER A 114 10.21 0.82 17.47
N ILE A 115 10.25 0.69 16.14
CA ILE A 115 11.10 -0.30 15.46
C ILE A 115 12.56 0.02 15.77
N SER A 116 13.29 -0.95 16.31
CA SER A 116 14.70 -0.78 16.68
C SER A 116 15.57 -0.45 15.47
N ASP A 117 16.49 0.51 15.63
CA ASP A 117 17.46 0.89 14.60
C ASP A 117 18.57 -0.16 14.39
N SER A 118 18.58 -1.21 15.20
CA SER A 118 19.55 -2.32 15.15
C SER A 118 19.24 -3.37 14.07
N SER A 119 18.32 -3.08 13.14
CA SER A 119 18.02 -3.98 12.03
C SER A 119 19.28 -4.20 11.19
N LYS A 120 19.65 -5.46 10.94
CA LYS A 120 20.76 -5.81 10.05
C LYS A 120 20.46 -5.51 8.58
N ASP A 121 19.19 -5.26 8.25
CA ASP A 121 18.72 -4.98 6.90
C ASP A 121 18.71 -3.46 6.65
N ALA A 122 19.60 -2.99 5.76
CA ALA A 122 19.72 -1.59 5.39
C ALA A 122 18.47 -1.06 4.66
N GLU A 123 17.71 -1.93 3.96
CA GLU A 123 16.48 -1.52 3.29
C GLU A 123 15.38 -1.18 4.32
N VAL A 124 15.29 -1.93 5.43
CA VAL A 124 14.35 -1.66 6.53
C VAL A 124 14.58 -0.24 7.07
N MET A 125 15.85 0.12 7.30
CA MET A 125 16.22 1.45 7.80
C MET A 125 15.94 2.56 6.77
N SER A 126 16.17 2.28 5.49
CA SER A 126 15.84 3.19 4.39
C SER A 126 14.34 3.46 4.30
N TYR A 127 13.50 2.42 4.29
CA TYR A 127 12.04 2.57 4.25
C TYR A 127 11.52 3.29 5.49
N LYS A 128 12.02 2.95 6.68
CA LYS A 128 11.69 3.65 7.94
C LYS A 128 11.96 5.15 7.83
N SER A 129 13.18 5.52 7.42
CA SER A 129 13.61 6.92 7.34
C SER A 129 12.79 7.71 6.31
N ARG A 130 12.56 7.12 5.12
CA ARG A 130 11.75 7.74 4.06
C ARG A 130 10.29 7.95 4.49
N LEU A 131 9.72 6.97 5.19
CA LEU A 131 8.34 7.05 5.68
C LEU A 131 8.18 8.10 6.78
N LEU A 132 9.13 8.17 7.72
CA LEU A 132 9.17 9.23 8.74
C LEU A 132 9.34 10.62 8.13
N LYS A 133 10.20 10.77 7.11
CA LYS A 133 10.34 12.02 6.37
C LYS A 133 9.02 12.42 5.70
N LYS A 134 8.35 11.49 5.01
CA LYS A 134 7.04 11.76 4.37
C LYS A 134 6.00 12.22 5.39
N PHE A 135 5.96 11.62 6.58
CA PHE A 135 5.07 12.09 7.66
C PHE A 135 5.46 13.44 8.25
N GLN A 136 6.74 13.81 8.23
CA GLN A 136 7.18 15.16 8.62
C GLN A 136 6.79 16.19 7.55
N ASP A 137 6.99 15.88 6.28
CA ASP A 137 6.62 16.75 5.15
C ASP A 137 5.10 17.03 5.18
N LEU A 138 4.27 16.02 5.46
CA LEU A 138 2.81 16.19 5.63
C LEU A 138 2.41 17.06 6.82
N ARG A 139 3.29 17.24 7.83
CA ARG A 139 3.06 18.17 8.94
C ARG A 139 3.50 19.59 8.59
N ILE A 140 4.40 19.75 7.62
CA ILE A 140 4.92 21.05 7.19
C ILE A 140 3.90 21.75 6.26
N ASP A 141 2.94 21.02 5.70
CA ASP A 141 1.85 21.58 4.90
C ASP A 141 0.47 21.50 5.61
N PRO A 142 0.14 22.38 6.58
CA PRO A 142 -1.21 22.94 6.51
C PRO A 142 -1.25 23.79 5.24
N PRO A 143 -2.23 23.61 4.33
CA PRO A 143 -2.38 24.55 3.22
C PRO A 143 -2.48 25.94 3.85
N SER A 144 -1.51 26.80 3.54
CA SER A 144 -1.62 28.22 3.80
C SER A 144 -2.84 28.70 3.02
N TYR A 145 -3.99 28.70 3.70
CA TYR A 145 -5.17 29.36 3.20
C TYR A 145 -4.78 30.84 3.16
N ASP A 146 -4.41 31.30 1.97
CA ASP A 146 -4.02 32.67 1.71
C ASP A 146 -5.28 33.53 1.87
N ILE A 147 -5.57 33.96 3.10
CA ILE A 147 -6.60 34.95 3.38
C ILE A 147 -6.01 36.30 2.99
N SER A 148 -5.84 36.52 1.69
CA SER A 148 -5.46 37.82 1.15
C SER A 148 -6.04 37.99 -0.25
N SER A 149 -7.36 38.10 -0.32
CA SER A 149 -8.12 38.82 -1.36
C SER A 149 -9.61 38.69 -1.03
N ASN A 150 -10.12 39.53 -0.13
CA ASN A 150 -11.52 39.99 -0.13
C ASN A 150 -11.67 41.13 0.88
N ASN A 151 -10.89 42.20 0.66
CA ASN A 151 -11.17 43.51 1.21
C ASN A 151 -11.67 44.38 0.05
N GLU A 152 -12.95 44.29 -0.31
CA GLU A 152 -13.51 45.26 -1.26
C GLU A 152 -14.99 45.57 -1.05
N TRP A 153 -15.46 45.65 0.21
CA TRP A 153 -16.73 46.35 0.53
C TRP A 153 -16.65 47.00 1.93
N LYS A 154 -15.59 47.78 2.17
CA LYS A 154 -15.71 48.96 3.05
C LYS A 154 -15.96 50.13 2.12
N ASP A 155 -17.22 50.39 1.82
CA ASP A 155 -17.76 51.68 1.35
C ASP A 155 -19.22 51.51 0.94
N ILE A 156 -20.10 51.34 1.95
CA ILE A 156 -21.51 51.70 1.77
C ILE A 156 -21.93 52.50 2.99
N SER A 157 -21.67 53.80 2.89
CA SER A 157 -22.36 54.84 3.64
C SER A 157 -23.80 54.97 3.14
N PHE A 158 -24.77 54.82 4.03
CA PHE A 158 -26.06 55.53 4.02
C PHE A 158 -26.50 55.75 5.46
#